data_AF-A0A4R8X8U6-F1
#
_entry.id   AF-A0A4R8X8U6-F1
#
_cell.length_a   1.000
_cell.length_b   1.000
_cell.length_c   1.000
_cell.angle_alpha   90.00
_cell.angle_beta   90.00
_cell.angle_gamma   90.00
#
_symmetry.space_group_name_H-M   'P 1'
#
loop_
_entity.id
_entity.type
_entity.pdbx_description
1 polymer ?
#
loop_
_entity_poly.entity_id
_entity_poly.type
_entity_poly.pdbx_seq_one_letter_code
_entity_poly.pdbx_strand_id
1 'polypeptide(L)'
;MPEGSKSFIVTLLLSFFLGVFGADRFYLGKTGSAVLKLVTVGGFGYWMIIDLLITLFGGQRDVGGFRLAGYDKHRKTAWIVIAAVFGSAVLISIGAVTLAAAVDSGGPTSFGWVLLAILAAVGIVAGSIWMLHRRRAHGAAAKDPRAVDSLPPLVRERIAKLQTLRQLYLMHAAAGDRVAPSLIGQIDSVIVNVTELFRRLSLPTDKVQRALAQAEYVDKLGKLAEALDRDYLLDVLANPRLWDNPEQHIRGVAVMFDAVDAQLLDNIRQVNGRRGLKFQVAIDGLMDPRKAMDDRQRDLGSASGAE
;
A
#
# COMPACT_ATOMS: atom_id res chain seq x y z
N MET A 1 -9.09 1.68 2.73
CA MET A 1 -10.24 1.69 1.82
C MET A 1 -11.43 1.27 2.67
N PRO A 2 -12.53 2.03 2.68
CA PRO A 2 -13.72 1.67 3.45
C PRO A 2 -14.27 0.31 2.99
N GLU A 3 -14.69 -0.52 3.95
CA GLU A 3 -15.42 -1.76 3.68
C GLU A 3 -16.88 -1.42 3.33
N GLY A 4 -17.42 -2.05 2.30
CA GLY A 4 -18.83 -1.92 1.91
C GLY A 4 -19.73 -2.84 2.74
N SER A 5 -21.04 -2.73 2.57
CA SER A 5 -22.03 -3.53 3.33
C SER A 5 -22.18 -4.98 2.84
N LYS A 6 -21.59 -5.32 1.69
CA LYS A 6 -21.70 -6.65 1.07
C LYS A 6 -20.68 -7.62 1.66
N SER A 7 -21.13 -8.80 2.08
CA SER A 7 -20.29 -9.79 2.76
C SER A 7 -19.41 -10.58 1.78
N PHE A 8 -18.13 -10.73 2.12
CA PHE A 8 -17.19 -11.55 1.37
C PHE A 8 -17.60 -13.01 1.31
N ILE A 9 -17.98 -13.60 2.46
CA ILE A 9 -18.34 -15.03 2.54
C ILE A 9 -19.59 -15.30 1.71
N VAL A 10 -20.60 -14.43 1.80
CA VAL A 10 -21.85 -14.59 1.04
C VAL A 10 -21.57 -14.51 -0.46
N THR A 11 -20.73 -13.57 -0.88
CA THR A 11 -20.33 -13.45 -2.29
C THR A 11 -19.56 -14.68 -2.77
N LEU A 12 -18.64 -15.20 -1.95
CA LEU A 12 -17.87 -16.41 -2.27
C LEU A 12 -18.77 -17.65 -2.39
N LEU A 13 -19.72 -17.83 -1.47
CA LEU A 13 -20.68 -18.94 -1.50
C LEU A 13 -21.60 -18.83 -2.71
N LEU A 14 -22.12 -17.64 -3.01
CA LEU A 14 -22.94 -17.41 -4.20
C LEU A 14 -22.15 -17.67 -5.49
N SER A 15 -20.88 -17.28 -5.54
CA SER A 15 -20.03 -17.53 -6.71
C SER A 15 -19.73 -19.03 -6.87
N PHE A 16 -19.54 -19.76 -5.77
CA PHE A 16 -19.26 -21.20 -5.79
C PHE A 16 -20.48 -22.06 -6.14
N PHE A 17 -21.65 -21.79 -5.52
CA PHE A 17 -22.83 -22.63 -5.72
C PHE A 17 -23.74 -22.14 -6.85
N LEU A 18 -23.85 -20.82 -7.04
CA LEU A 18 -24.76 -20.18 -7.99
C LEU A 18 -24.02 -19.32 -9.04
N GLY A 19 -22.70 -19.52 -9.21
CA GLY A 19 -21.88 -18.73 -10.14
C GLY A 19 -22.23 -18.91 -11.62
N VAL A 20 -22.78 -20.07 -11.99
CA VAL A 20 -23.32 -20.33 -13.35
C VAL A 20 -24.51 -19.43 -13.65
N PHE A 21 -25.32 -19.11 -12.64
CA PHE A 21 -26.46 -18.20 -12.74
C PHE A 21 -26.10 -16.73 -12.49
N GLY A 22 -24.84 -16.43 -12.14
CA GLY A 22 -24.37 -15.06 -11.88
C GLY A 22 -24.93 -14.43 -10.60
N ALA A 23 -25.38 -15.23 -9.62
CA ALA A 23 -25.99 -14.73 -8.38
C ALA A 23 -25.06 -13.82 -7.58
N ASP A 24 -23.75 -14.09 -7.60
CA ASP A 24 -22.71 -13.26 -7.01
C ASP A 24 -22.69 -11.83 -7.59
N ARG A 25 -22.86 -11.69 -8.91
CA ARG A 25 -22.95 -10.38 -9.56
C ARG A 25 -24.26 -9.65 -9.29
N PHE A 26 -25.37 -10.39 -9.16
CA PHE A 26 -26.64 -9.82 -8.70
C PHE A 26 -26.53 -9.28 -7.27
N TYR A 27 -25.86 -10.02 -6.36
CA TYR A 27 -25.63 -9.60 -4.98
C TYR A 27 -24.75 -8.34 -4.88
N LEU A 28 -23.77 -8.20 -5.78
CA LEU A 28 -22.90 -7.03 -5.88
C LEU A 28 -23.57 -5.82 -6.56
N GLY A 29 -24.79 -5.96 -7.08
CA GLY A 29 -25.53 -4.91 -7.78
C GLY A 29 -25.20 -4.77 -9.27
N LYS A 30 -24.35 -5.64 -9.83
CA LYS A 30 -23.89 -5.57 -11.23
C LYS A 30 -24.86 -6.27 -12.19
N THR A 31 -26.12 -5.84 -12.18
CA THR A 31 -27.24 -6.43 -12.92
C THR A 31 -26.97 -6.60 -14.41
N GLY A 32 -26.42 -5.59 -15.10
CA GLY A 32 -26.13 -5.68 -16.53
C GLY A 32 -25.17 -6.83 -16.88
N SER A 33 -24.11 -7.00 -16.10
CA SER A 33 -23.13 -8.07 -16.33
C SER A 33 -23.60 -9.45 -15.84
N ALA A 34 -24.56 -9.48 -14.92
CA ALA A 34 -25.20 -10.71 -14.45
C ALA A 34 -26.19 -11.26 -15.49
N VAL A 35 -26.97 -10.37 -16.14
CA VAL A 35 -27.85 -10.73 -17.26
C VAL A 35 -27.03 -11.22 -18.46
N LEU A 36 -25.90 -10.58 -18.78
CA LEU A 36 -24.99 -11.06 -19.83
C LEU A 36 -24.48 -12.48 -19.55
N LYS A 37 -24.16 -12.79 -18.28
CA LYS A 37 -23.80 -14.16 -17.85
C LYS A 37 -24.94 -15.15 -18.05
N LEU A 38 -26.17 -14.79 -17.71
CA LEU A 38 -27.33 -15.66 -17.91
C LEU A 38 -27.62 -15.93 -19.39
N VAL A 39 -27.53 -14.91 -20.24
CA VAL A 39 -27.76 -15.03 -21.70
C VAL A 39 -26.68 -15.92 -22.35
N THR A 40 -25.46 -15.91 -21.81
CA THR A 40 -24.38 -16.80 -22.25
C THR A 40 -24.42 -18.19 -21.59
N VAL A 41 -25.50 -18.54 -20.87
CA VAL A 41 -25.63 -19.79 -20.10
C VAL A 41 -24.43 -20.01 -19.18
N GLY A 42 -24.01 -18.94 -18.50
CA GLY A 42 -22.83 -18.95 -17.63
C GLY A 42 -21.50 -19.22 -18.36
N GLY A 43 -21.47 -19.12 -19.69
CA GLY A 43 -20.36 -19.42 -20.59
C GLY A 43 -19.60 -20.69 -20.22
N PHE A 44 -20.29 -21.83 -20.24
CA PHE A 44 -19.73 -23.16 -20.01
C PHE A 44 -18.94 -23.33 -18.69
N GLY A 45 -19.24 -22.52 -17.66
CA GLY A 45 -18.60 -22.59 -16.34
C GLY A 45 -17.28 -21.81 -16.23
N TYR A 46 -16.74 -21.26 -17.33
CA TYR A 46 -15.52 -20.46 -17.29
C TYR A 46 -15.71 -19.18 -16.47
N TRP A 47 -16.87 -18.54 -16.61
CA TRP A 47 -17.27 -17.36 -15.85
C TRP A 47 -17.40 -17.59 -14.35
N MET A 48 -17.78 -18.80 -13.94
CA MET A 48 -17.84 -19.18 -12.54
C MET A 48 -16.42 -19.25 -11.98
N ILE A 49 -15.49 -19.89 -12.70
CA ILE A 49 -14.09 -20.00 -12.27
C ILE A 49 -13.44 -18.62 -12.17
N ILE A 50 -13.61 -17.76 -13.17
CA ILE A 50 -13.05 -16.39 -13.14
C ILE A 50 -13.58 -15.61 -11.93
N ASP A 51 -14.89 -15.60 -11.72
CA ASP A 51 -15.46 -14.81 -10.63
C ASP A 51 -15.11 -15.38 -9.25
N LEU A 52 -15.00 -16.70 -9.12
CA LEU A 52 -14.53 -17.35 -7.91
C LEU A 52 -13.08 -16.95 -7.60
N LEU A 53 -12.20 -16.95 -8.62
CA LEU A 53 -10.81 -16.50 -8.47
C LEU A 53 -10.75 -15.02 -8.08
N ILE A 54 -11.44 -14.13 -8.81
CA ILE A 54 -11.46 -12.69 -8.52
C ILE A 54 -11.96 -12.44 -7.08
N THR A 55 -12.98 -13.19 -6.63
CA THR A 55 -13.51 -13.09 -5.26
C THR A 55 -12.47 -13.57 -4.25
N LEU A 56 -11.90 -14.75 -4.45
CA LEU A 56 -10.90 -15.36 -3.56
C LEU A 56 -9.63 -14.51 -3.40
N PHE A 57 -9.21 -13.82 -4.47
CA PHE A 57 -8.08 -12.89 -4.45
C PHE A 57 -8.45 -11.48 -3.93
N GLY A 58 -9.71 -11.22 -3.59
CA GLY A 58 -10.16 -9.94 -3.03
C GLY A 58 -10.24 -8.81 -4.05
N GLY A 59 -10.32 -9.15 -5.34
CA GLY A 59 -10.49 -8.19 -6.44
C GLY A 59 -11.94 -7.78 -6.68
N GLN A 60 -12.91 -8.49 -6.09
CA GLN A 60 -14.32 -8.13 -6.21
C GLN A 60 -14.64 -6.82 -5.49
N ARG A 61 -15.47 -6.01 -6.15
CA ARG A 61 -15.99 -4.74 -5.67
C ARG A 61 -17.48 -4.67 -5.95
N ASP A 62 -18.22 -3.99 -5.08
CA ASP A 62 -19.62 -3.67 -5.34
C ASP A 62 -19.75 -2.53 -6.38
N VAL A 63 -20.99 -2.19 -6.76
CA VAL A 63 -21.28 -1.06 -7.67
C VAL A 63 -20.76 0.28 -7.13
N GLY A 64 -20.67 0.43 -5.81
CA GLY A 64 -20.11 1.61 -5.16
C GLY A 64 -18.58 1.66 -5.15
N GLY A 65 -17.91 0.62 -5.68
CA GLY A 65 -16.45 0.51 -5.68
C GLY A 65 -15.85 0.11 -4.33
N PHE A 66 -16.67 -0.22 -3.33
CA PHE A 66 -16.23 -0.63 -2.00
C PHE A 66 -15.76 -2.10 -1.99
N ARG A 67 -14.87 -2.41 -1.05
CA ARG A 67 -14.38 -3.78 -0.84
C ARG A 67 -15.41 -4.58 -0.04
N LEU A 68 -15.46 -5.88 -0.28
CA LEU A 68 -16.31 -6.81 0.47
C LEU A 68 -15.96 -6.81 1.97
N ALA A 69 -16.99 -6.69 2.83
CA ALA A 69 -16.84 -6.74 4.28
C ALA A 69 -16.24 -8.06 4.75
N GLY A 70 -15.30 -7.97 5.70
CA GLY A 70 -14.72 -9.15 6.37
C GLY A 70 -13.77 -9.99 5.52
N TYR A 71 -13.34 -9.49 4.34
CA TYR A 71 -12.36 -10.18 3.50
C TYR A 71 -11.05 -10.50 4.26
N ASP A 72 -10.48 -9.51 4.95
CA ASP A 72 -9.19 -9.66 5.62
C ASP A 72 -9.23 -10.66 6.79
N LYS A 73 -10.41 -10.82 7.42
CA LYS A 73 -10.67 -11.81 8.47
C LYS A 73 -10.79 -13.23 7.93
N HIS A 74 -11.51 -13.41 6.81
CA HIS A 74 -11.92 -14.74 6.34
C HIS A 74 -11.10 -15.29 5.16
N ARG A 75 -10.18 -14.51 4.59
CA ARG A 75 -9.36 -14.95 3.44
C ARG A 75 -8.62 -16.27 3.69
N LYS A 76 -8.01 -16.45 4.88
CA LYS A 76 -7.25 -17.67 5.19
C LYS A 76 -8.17 -18.89 5.27
N THR A 77 -9.31 -18.75 5.92
CA THR A 77 -10.33 -19.80 6.01
C THR A 77 -10.88 -20.16 4.64
N ALA A 78 -11.18 -19.15 3.80
CA ALA A 78 -11.66 -19.38 2.43
C ALA A 78 -10.66 -20.20 1.59
N TRP A 79 -9.36 -19.89 1.66
CA TRP A 79 -8.32 -20.67 0.98
C TRP A 79 -8.24 -22.12 1.46
N ILE A 80 -8.31 -22.35 2.77
CA ILE A 80 -8.28 -23.70 3.35
C ILE A 80 -9.50 -24.50 2.90
N VAL A 81 -10.69 -23.90 2.94
CA VAL A 81 -11.95 -24.55 2.53
C VAL A 81 -11.93 -24.88 1.04
N ILE A 82 -11.52 -23.93 0.18
CA ILE A 82 -11.39 -24.18 -1.27
C ILE A 82 -10.39 -25.33 -1.51
N ALA A 83 -9.22 -25.29 -0.87
CA ALA A 83 -8.21 -26.34 -1.02
C ALA A 83 -8.73 -27.72 -0.56
N ALA A 84 -9.47 -27.77 0.55
CA ALA A 84 -10.06 -29.00 1.05
C ALA A 84 -11.13 -29.57 0.10
N VAL A 85 -12.00 -28.71 -0.45
CA VAL A 85 -13.06 -29.12 -1.39
C VAL A 85 -12.49 -29.61 -2.72
N PHE A 86 -11.51 -28.92 -3.28
CA PHE A 86 -10.85 -29.37 -4.52
C PHE A 86 -9.98 -30.61 -4.27
N GLY A 87 -9.29 -30.67 -3.12
CA GLY A 87 -8.49 -31.83 -2.73
C GLY A 87 -9.33 -33.10 -2.56
N SER A 88 -10.51 -32.98 -1.92
CA SER A 88 -11.43 -34.11 -1.79
C SER A 88 -12.00 -34.56 -3.13
N ALA A 89 -12.36 -33.63 -4.03
CA ALA A 89 -12.79 -33.96 -5.38
C ALA A 89 -11.73 -34.73 -6.19
N VAL A 90 -10.46 -34.37 -6.06
CA VAL A 90 -9.33 -35.08 -6.68
C VAL A 90 -9.17 -36.48 -6.09
N LEU A 91 -9.22 -36.62 -4.77
CA LEU A 91 -9.13 -37.93 -4.10
C LEU A 91 -10.30 -38.86 -4.48
N ILE A 92 -11.52 -38.33 -4.54
CA ILE A 92 -12.70 -39.08 -4.99
C ILE A 92 -12.54 -39.51 -6.45
N SER A 93 -12.01 -38.63 -7.31
CA SER A 93 -11.78 -38.96 -8.72
C SER A 93 -10.73 -40.06 -8.88
N ILE A 94 -9.62 -39.99 -8.14
CA ILE A 94 -8.59 -41.04 -8.11
C ILE A 94 -9.20 -42.35 -7.60
N GLY A 95 -9.96 -42.31 -6.51
CA GLY A 95 -10.66 -43.46 -5.95
C GLY A 95 -11.61 -44.12 -6.95
N ALA A 96 -12.43 -43.32 -7.64
CA ALA A 96 -13.35 -43.79 -8.67
C ALA A 96 -12.63 -44.44 -9.85
N VAL A 97 -11.51 -43.88 -10.31
CA VAL A 97 -10.67 -44.50 -11.36
C VAL A 97 -10.07 -45.82 -10.88
N THR A 98 -9.52 -45.86 -9.67
CA THR A 98 -8.93 -47.10 -9.12
C THR A 98 -9.96 -48.19 -8.93
N LEU A 99 -11.18 -47.83 -8.51
CA LEU A 99 -12.28 -48.77 -8.34
C LEU A 99 -12.82 -49.25 -9.71
N ALA A 100 -12.97 -48.35 -10.68
CA ALA A 100 -13.38 -48.73 -12.03
C ALA A 100 -12.35 -49.68 -12.70
N ALA A 101 -11.06 -49.41 -12.53
CA ALA A 101 -9.98 -50.27 -13.02
C ALA A 101 -9.90 -51.63 -12.29
N ALA A 102 -10.46 -51.75 -11.08
CA ALA A 102 -10.52 -53.00 -10.33
C ALA A 102 -11.72 -53.88 -10.72
N VAL A 103 -12.74 -53.31 -11.37
CA VAL A 103 -14.00 -53.99 -11.72
C VAL A 103 -14.09 -54.30 -13.22
N ASP A 104 -13.31 -53.61 -14.07
CA ASP A 104 -13.26 -53.85 -15.52
C ASP A 104 -11.99 -54.65 -15.91
N SER A 105 -12.14 -55.84 -16.48
CA SER A 105 -11.03 -56.66 -17.02
C SER A 105 -10.41 -56.06 -18.30
N GLY A 106 -10.98 -54.97 -18.83
CA GLY A 106 -10.57 -54.30 -20.07
C GLY A 106 -9.69 -53.05 -19.89
N GLY A 107 -9.05 -52.83 -18.74
CA GLY A 107 -8.19 -51.66 -18.52
C GLY A 107 -8.93 -50.31 -18.58
N PRO A 108 -8.26 -49.18 -18.26
CA PRO A 108 -8.96 -47.90 -18.19
C PRO A 108 -9.40 -47.44 -19.59
N THR A 109 -10.70 -47.21 -19.78
CA THR A 109 -11.24 -46.67 -21.03
C THR A 109 -10.61 -45.32 -21.39
N SER A 110 -10.57 -45.00 -22.69
CA SER A 110 -10.04 -43.73 -23.22
C SER A 110 -10.64 -42.49 -22.54
N PHE A 111 -11.88 -42.58 -22.06
CA PHE A 111 -12.55 -41.53 -21.29
C PHE A 111 -11.91 -41.29 -19.90
N GLY A 112 -11.45 -42.34 -19.22
CA GLY A 112 -10.79 -42.24 -17.91
C GLY A 112 -9.43 -41.52 -17.97
N TRP A 113 -8.66 -41.76 -19.04
CA TRP A 113 -7.40 -41.06 -19.28
C TRP A 113 -7.59 -39.60 -19.66
N VAL A 114 -8.63 -39.28 -20.45
CA VAL A 114 -8.97 -37.90 -20.81
C VAL A 114 -9.38 -37.10 -19.57
N LEU A 115 -10.18 -37.68 -18.66
CA LEU A 115 -10.58 -37.02 -17.42
C LEU A 115 -9.39 -36.74 -16.49
N LEU A 116 -8.48 -37.70 -16.34
CA LEU A 116 -7.25 -37.52 -15.56
C LEU A 116 -6.31 -36.48 -16.18
N ALA A 117 -6.18 -36.46 -17.50
CA ALA A 117 -5.36 -35.48 -18.21
C ALA A 117 -5.91 -34.05 -18.05
N ILE A 118 -7.24 -33.87 -18.10
CA ILE A 118 -7.89 -32.57 -17.89
C ILE A 118 -7.71 -32.10 -16.43
N LEU A 119 -7.89 -33.00 -15.45
CA LEU A 119 -7.71 -32.66 -14.03
C LEU A 119 -6.24 -32.32 -13.70
N ALA A 120 -5.28 -33.06 -14.26
CA ALA A 120 -3.85 -32.77 -14.13
C ALA A 120 -3.48 -31.43 -14.79
N ALA A 121 -4.02 -31.14 -15.98
CA ALA A 121 -3.78 -29.87 -16.68
C ALA A 121 -4.32 -28.66 -15.89
N VAL A 122 -5.51 -28.75 -15.30
CA VAL A 122 -6.09 -27.69 -14.46
C VAL A 122 -5.25 -27.48 -13.20
N GLY A 123 -4.77 -28.55 -12.56
CA GLY A 123 -3.87 -28.48 -11.41
C GLY A 123 -2.53 -27.82 -11.73
N ILE A 124 -1.94 -28.13 -12.89
CA ILE A 124 -0.67 -27.54 -13.35
C ILE A 124 -0.85 -26.06 -13.69
N VAL A 125 -1.93 -25.67 -14.35
CA VAL A 125 -2.23 -24.26 -14.70
C VAL A 125 -2.51 -23.43 -13.43
N ALA A 126 -3.31 -23.96 -12.49
CA ALA A 126 -3.56 -23.29 -11.21
C ALA A 126 -2.28 -23.18 -10.36
N GLY A 127 -1.46 -24.24 -10.33
CA GLY A 127 -0.18 -24.28 -9.62
C GLY A 127 0.87 -23.35 -10.24
N SER A 128 0.93 -23.25 -11.56
CA SER A 128 1.88 -22.36 -12.27
C SER A 128 1.45 -20.90 -12.18
N ILE A 129 0.15 -20.58 -12.23
CA ILE A 129 -0.38 -19.25 -11.93
C ILE A 129 -0.10 -18.89 -10.46
N TRP A 130 -0.34 -19.81 -9.51
CA TRP A 130 -0.02 -19.61 -8.10
C TRP A 130 1.48 -19.40 -7.85
N MET A 131 2.36 -20.14 -8.55
CA MET A 131 3.81 -20.04 -8.41
C MET A 131 4.37 -18.75 -9.03
N LEU A 132 3.86 -18.33 -10.19
CA LEU A 132 4.19 -17.04 -10.81
C LEU A 132 3.69 -15.87 -9.95
N HIS A 133 2.55 -16.04 -9.28
CA HIS A 133 2.00 -15.00 -8.43
C HIS A 133 2.58 -14.98 -7.01
N ARG A 134 3.02 -16.12 -6.45
CA ARG A 134 3.80 -16.19 -5.20
C ARG A 134 5.12 -15.43 -5.31
N ARG A 135 5.74 -15.45 -6.49
CA ARG A 135 6.91 -14.62 -6.80
C ARG A 135 6.58 -13.12 -6.84
N ARG A 136 5.38 -12.74 -7.29
CA ARG A 136 4.89 -11.34 -7.24
C ARG A 136 4.36 -10.92 -5.86
N ALA A 137 3.86 -11.85 -5.05
CA ALA A 137 3.36 -11.60 -3.68
C ALA A 137 4.50 -11.37 -2.67
N HIS A 138 5.72 -11.82 -2.98
CA HIS A 138 6.93 -11.37 -2.26
C HIS A 138 7.38 -9.95 -2.66
N GLY A 139 6.84 -9.38 -3.75
CA GLY A 139 7.10 -8.00 -4.20
C GLY A 139 5.98 -6.99 -3.88
N ALA A 140 4.75 -7.45 -3.63
CA ALA A 140 3.66 -6.61 -3.16
C ALA A 140 3.64 -6.65 -1.63
N ALA A 141 4.30 -5.67 -1.01
CA ALA A 141 4.25 -5.42 0.42
C ALA A 141 2.82 -5.60 0.95
N ALA A 142 2.60 -6.67 1.71
CA ALA A 142 1.42 -6.79 2.53
C ALA A 142 1.35 -5.52 3.38
N LYS A 143 0.28 -4.73 3.22
CA LYS A 143 -0.10 -3.70 4.18
C LYS A 143 -0.34 -4.41 5.51
N ASP A 144 0.72 -4.56 6.30
CA ASP A 144 0.67 -5.06 7.66
C ASP A 144 0.24 -3.89 8.56
N PRO A 145 -0.90 -4.00 9.28
CA PRO A 145 -1.34 -3.01 10.27
C PRO A 145 -0.30 -2.74 11.37
N ARG A 146 0.75 -3.56 11.49
CA ARG A 146 1.88 -3.39 12.41
C ARG A 146 2.96 -2.41 11.95
N ALA A 147 2.80 -1.73 10.81
CA ALA A 147 3.80 -0.77 10.32
C ALA A 147 4.14 0.34 11.35
N VAL A 148 3.19 0.73 12.21
CA VAL A 148 3.41 1.71 13.28
C VAL A 148 4.33 1.20 14.40
N ASP A 149 4.37 -0.12 14.65
CA ASP A 149 5.26 -0.74 15.66
C ASP A 149 6.71 -0.87 15.18
N SER A 150 6.97 -0.64 13.88
CA SER A 150 8.30 -0.74 13.27
C SER A 150 9.06 0.58 13.19
N LEU A 151 8.52 1.68 13.73
CA LEU A 151 9.18 2.99 13.78
C LEU A 151 9.84 3.23 15.15
N PRO A 152 11.09 3.70 15.20
CA PRO A 152 11.69 4.16 16.45
C PRO A 152 10.86 5.30 17.09
N PRO A 153 10.80 5.40 18.43
CA PRO A 153 9.94 6.36 19.13
C PRO A 153 10.26 7.81 18.76
N LEU A 154 11.54 8.16 18.63
CA LEU A 154 11.97 9.53 18.26
C LEU A 154 11.52 9.92 16.85
N VAL A 155 11.57 8.98 15.89
CA VAL A 155 11.13 9.23 14.51
C VAL A 155 9.61 9.39 14.46
N ARG A 156 8.89 8.58 15.24
CA ARG A 156 7.43 8.65 15.37
C ARG A 156 6.98 10.02 15.88
N GLU A 157 7.65 10.57 16.89
CA GLU A 157 7.37 11.90 17.42
C GLU A 157 7.53 12.99 16.34
N ARG A 158 8.62 12.94 15.57
CA ARG A 158 8.86 13.90 14.49
C ARG A 158 7.84 13.78 13.36
N ILE A 159 7.45 12.57 12.98
CA ILE A 159 6.36 12.33 12.02
C ILE A 159 5.04 12.91 12.55
N ALA A 160 4.72 12.70 13.82
CA ALA A 160 3.51 13.27 14.43
C ALA A 160 3.51 14.81 14.37
N LYS A 161 4.65 15.46 14.63
CA LYS A 161 4.79 16.91 14.46
C LYS A 161 4.50 17.35 13.01
N LEU A 162 5.07 16.66 12.02
CA LEU A 162 4.81 16.94 10.60
C LEU A 162 3.34 16.72 10.22
N GLN A 163 2.68 15.70 10.78
CA GLN A 163 1.25 15.47 10.58
C GLN A 163 0.39 16.60 11.16
N THR A 164 0.76 17.15 12.31
CA THR A 164 0.09 18.33 12.88
C THR A 164 0.26 19.55 11.98
N LEU A 165 1.49 19.81 11.51
CA LEU A 165 1.76 20.92 10.58
C LEU A 165 0.98 20.77 9.28
N ARG A 166 0.94 19.56 8.71
CA ARG A 166 0.11 19.24 7.53
C ARG A 166 -1.35 19.63 7.72
N GLN A 167 -1.94 19.45 8.91
CA GLN A 167 -3.32 19.89 9.18
C GLN A 167 -3.45 21.42 9.14
N LEU A 168 -2.45 22.16 9.62
CA LEU A 168 -2.43 23.62 9.52
C LEU A 168 -2.37 24.07 8.05
N TYR A 169 -1.54 23.43 7.23
CA TYR A 169 -1.49 23.74 5.79
C TYR A 169 -2.79 23.36 5.05
N LEU A 170 -3.50 22.30 5.47
CA LEU A 170 -4.83 21.98 4.91
C LEU A 170 -5.83 23.11 5.15
N MET A 171 -5.77 23.76 6.31
CA MET A 171 -6.61 24.93 6.61
C MET A 171 -6.23 26.12 5.71
N HIS A 172 -4.95 26.37 5.46
CA HIS A 172 -4.49 27.43 4.56
C HIS A 172 -4.89 27.15 3.10
N ALA A 173 -4.80 25.90 2.65
CA ALA A 173 -5.28 25.49 1.33
C ALA A 173 -6.79 25.73 1.18
N ALA A 174 -7.58 25.44 2.22
CA ALA A 174 -9.01 25.73 2.23
C ALA A 174 -9.32 27.24 2.21
N ALA A 175 -8.42 28.07 2.75
CA ALA A 175 -8.50 29.53 2.71
C ALA A 175 -8.07 30.13 1.34
N GLY A 176 -7.65 29.31 0.38
CA GLY A 176 -7.30 29.74 -0.98
C GLY A 176 -5.80 29.92 -1.22
N ASP A 177 -4.94 29.53 -0.28
CA ASP A 177 -3.49 29.52 -0.47
C ASP A 177 -3.09 28.48 -1.54
N ARG A 178 -2.34 28.92 -2.55
CA ARG A 178 -1.91 28.10 -3.70
C ARG A 178 -0.65 27.29 -3.43
N VAL A 179 0.13 27.64 -2.41
CA VAL A 179 1.39 26.98 -2.02
C VAL A 179 1.11 25.82 -1.07
N ALA A 180 0.12 25.96 -0.19
CA ALA A 180 -0.20 24.94 0.82
C ALA A 180 -0.47 23.52 0.25
N PRO A 181 -1.20 23.33 -0.88
CA PRO A 181 -1.41 22.00 -1.46
C PRO A 181 -0.14 21.25 -1.86
N SER A 182 0.87 21.95 -2.41
CA SER A 182 2.12 21.30 -2.81
C SER A 182 2.94 20.88 -1.59
N LEU A 183 3.00 21.73 -0.55
CA LEU A 183 3.65 21.41 0.72
C LEU A 183 3.01 20.20 1.41
N ILE A 184 1.68 20.08 1.38
CA ILE A 184 0.98 18.88 1.90
C ILE A 184 1.45 17.62 1.17
N GLY A 185 1.57 17.67 -0.15
CA GLY A 185 2.09 16.56 -0.95
C GLY A 185 3.53 16.19 -0.60
N GLN A 186 4.40 17.19 -0.40
CA GLN A 186 5.79 16.98 0.01
C GLN A 186 5.90 16.36 1.42
N ILE A 187 5.10 16.83 2.39
CA ILE A 187 5.02 16.24 3.73
C ILE A 187 4.56 14.79 3.65
N ASP A 188 3.52 14.51 2.87
CA ASP A 188 2.99 13.15 2.68
C ASP A 188 4.04 12.22 2.07
N SER A 189 4.81 12.69 1.08
CA SER A 189 5.92 11.91 0.47
C SER A 189 7.00 11.56 1.48
N VAL A 190 7.48 12.54 2.25
CA VAL A 190 8.53 12.32 3.25
C VAL A 190 8.08 11.34 4.33
N ILE A 191 6.84 11.47 4.84
CA ILE A 191 6.30 10.55 5.86
C ILE A 191 6.24 9.12 5.33
N VAL A 192 5.74 8.93 4.10
CA VAL A 192 5.65 7.62 3.46
C VAL A 192 7.04 7.01 3.27
N ASN A 193 7.98 7.79 2.74
CA ASN A 193 9.33 7.33 2.44
C ASN A 193 10.14 6.99 3.70
N VAL A 194 10.04 7.79 4.77
CA VAL A 194 10.65 7.47 6.07
C VAL A 194 10.08 6.18 6.65
N THR A 195 8.75 6.05 6.65
CA THR A 195 8.07 4.85 7.18
C THR A 195 8.54 3.61 6.41
N GLU A 196 8.65 3.71 5.10
CA GLU A 196 9.10 2.63 4.24
C GLU A 196 10.58 2.25 4.49
N LEU A 197 11.46 3.23 4.69
CA LEU A 197 12.86 2.97 5.04
C LEU A 197 12.98 2.18 6.35
N PHE A 198 12.31 2.61 7.43
CA PHE A 198 12.39 1.93 8.72
C PHE A 198 11.70 0.56 8.75
N ARG A 199 10.66 0.39 7.94
CA ARG A 199 10.02 -0.90 7.70
C ARG A 199 10.99 -1.88 7.04
N ARG A 200 11.87 -1.41 6.15
CA ARG A 200 12.89 -2.26 5.50
C ARG A 200 14.05 -2.56 6.44
N LEU A 201 14.44 -1.59 7.27
CA LEU A 201 15.43 -1.75 8.34
C LEU A 201 14.87 -2.47 9.58
N SER A 202 13.74 -3.19 9.47
CA SER A 202 13.16 -3.93 10.60
C SER A 202 13.73 -5.34 10.78
N LEU A 203 14.65 -5.77 9.92
CA LEU A 203 15.29 -7.08 10.03
C LEU A 203 16.31 -7.10 11.19
N PRO A 204 16.45 -8.21 11.94
CA PRO A 204 17.35 -8.29 13.11
C PRO A 204 18.83 -8.00 12.82
N THR A 205 19.26 -8.21 11.57
CA THR A 205 20.64 -8.03 11.12
C THR A 205 21.05 -6.55 10.99
N ASP A 206 20.07 -5.64 10.90
CA ASP A 206 20.31 -4.24 10.52
C ASP A 206 20.24 -3.26 11.70
N LYS A 207 20.37 -3.73 12.96
CA LYS A 207 20.25 -2.89 14.17
C LYS A 207 21.16 -1.66 14.15
N VAL A 208 22.41 -1.81 13.70
CA VAL A 208 23.39 -0.69 13.61
C VAL A 208 22.96 0.31 12.54
N GLN A 209 22.60 -0.16 11.36
CA GLN A 209 22.13 0.69 10.26
C GLN A 209 20.84 1.42 10.61
N ARG A 210 19.94 0.75 11.35
CA ARG A 210 18.71 1.31 11.88
C ARG A 210 18.95 2.42 12.89
N ALA A 211 19.91 2.25 13.81
CA ALA A 211 20.27 3.29 14.78
C ALA A 211 20.90 4.52 14.10
N LEU A 212 21.78 4.30 13.11
CA LEU A 212 22.39 5.37 12.32
C LEU A 212 21.34 6.13 11.51
N ALA A 213 20.44 5.42 10.82
CA ALA A 213 19.30 6.02 10.12
C ALA A 213 18.40 6.80 11.08
N GLN A 214 18.14 6.27 12.28
CA GLN A 214 17.35 6.96 13.28
C GLN A 214 17.96 8.31 13.67
N ALA A 215 19.25 8.36 13.99
CA ALA A 215 19.92 9.61 14.35
C ALA A 215 19.82 10.65 13.22
N GLU A 216 20.09 10.22 11.99
CA GLU A 216 20.07 11.10 10.81
C GLU A 216 18.68 11.66 10.50
N TYR A 217 17.65 10.80 10.48
CA TYR A 217 16.31 11.22 10.09
C TYR A 217 15.55 11.94 11.21
N VAL A 218 15.91 11.74 12.48
CA VAL A 218 15.37 12.56 13.56
C VAL A 218 15.79 14.03 13.41
N ASP A 219 17.06 14.28 13.07
CA ASP A 219 17.56 15.64 12.80
C ASP A 219 16.86 16.27 11.59
N LYS A 220 16.84 15.56 10.45
CA LYS A 220 16.25 16.08 9.21
C LYS A 220 14.77 16.37 9.33
N LEU A 221 14.00 15.46 9.94
CA LEU A 221 12.57 15.70 10.16
C LEU A 221 12.34 16.84 11.16
N GLY A 222 13.24 17.05 12.12
CA GLY A 222 13.24 18.21 13.00
C GLY A 222 13.39 19.51 12.21
N LYS A 223 14.43 19.60 11.38
CA LYS A 223 14.68 20.77 10.51
C LYS A 223 13.54 21.06 9.55
N LEU A 224 12.96 20.03 8.92
CA LEU A 224 11.77 20.17 8.07
C LEU A 224 10.55 20.66 8.87
N ALA A 225 10.35 20.16 10.09
CA ALA A 225 9.24 20.59 10.93
C ALA A 225 9.41 22.05 11.39
N GLU A 226 10.63 22.48 11.71
CA GLU A 226 10.95 23.89 12.04
C GLU A 226 10.75 24.79 10.83
N ALA A 227 11.19 24.36 9.64
CA ALA A 227 10.98 25.09 8.41
C ALA A 227 9.49 25.28 8.08
N LEU A 228 8.65 24.30 8.42
CA LEU A 228 7.21 24.36 8.20
C LEU A 228 6.42 25.04 9.33
N ASP A 229 7.06 25.36 10.46
CA ASP A 229 6.36 25.78 11.66
C ASP A 229 5.78 27.20 11.55
N ARG A 230 4.98 27.56 12.55
CA ARG A 230 4.35 28.87 12.74
C ARG A 230 5.34 30.01 12.71
N ASP A 231 6.53 29.77 13.24
CA ASP A 231 7.53 30.81 13.38
C ASP A 231 8.21 31.15 12.05
N TYR A 232 8.22 30.23 11.07
CA TYR A 232 8.87 30.42 9.76
C TYR A 232 7.90 30.42 8.58
N LEU A 233 7.71 29.29 7.90
CA LEU A 233 7.00 29.31 6.62
C LEU A 233 5.54 29.67 6.78
N LEU A 234 4.90 29.28 7.89
CA LEU A 234 3.52 29.71 8.16
C LEU A 234 3.44 31.23 8.42
N ASP A 235 4.44 31.85 9.06
CA ASP A 235 4.49 33.32 9.19
C ASP A 235 4.78 34.00 7.85
N VAL A 236 5.69 33.43 7.03
CA VAL A 236 5.95 33.90 5.66
C VAL A 236 4.67 33.91 4.82
N LEU A 237 3.83 32.87 4.94
CA LEU A 237 2.57 32.77 4.22
C LEU A 237 1.50 33.70 4.80
N ALA A 238 1.40 33.82 6.12
CA ALA A 238 0.42 34.66 6.78
C ALA A 238 0.72 36.16 6.61
N ASN A 239 1.99 36.55 6.68
CA ASN A 239 2.45 37.93 6.70
C ASN A 239 3.58 38.21 5.67
N PRO A 240 3.32 38.07 4.34
CA PRO A 240 4.39 38.12 3.33
C PRO A 240 5.15 39.45 3.28
N ARG A 241 4.51 40.55 3.70
CA ARG A 241 5.09 41.89 3.68
C ARG A 241 6.16 42.11 4.74
N LEU A 242 6.16 41.29 5.79
CA LEU A 242 7.14 41.42 6.87
C LEU A 242 8.43 40.68 6.53
N TRP A 243 8.48 39.92 5.44
CA TRP A 243 9.61 39.07 5.06
C TRP A 243 10.25 39.57 3.76
N ASP A 244 11.58 39.62 3.74
CA ASP A 244 12.32 39.90 2.51
C ASP A 244 12.28 38.68 1.59
N ASN A 245 11.94 38.88 0.32
CA ASN A 245 11.88 37.80 -0.68
C ASN A 245 11.07 36.55 -0.23
N PRO A 246 9.77 36.68 0.13
CA PRO A 246 8.97 35.58 0.66
C PRO A 246 8.88 34.38 -0.28
N GLU A 247 8.89 34.61 -1.60
CA GLU A 247 8.94 33.53 -2.59
C GLU A 247 10.24 32.72 -2.56
N GLN A 248 11.36 33.33 -2.17
CA GLN A 248 12.62 32.63 -2.00
C GLN A 248 12.59 31.73 -0.77
N HIS A 249 11.98 32.19 0.32
CA HIS A 249 11.77 31.36 1.52
C HIS A 249 10.88 30.15 1.22
N ILE A 250 9.76 30.35 0.52
CA ILE A 250 8.87 29.27 0.08
C ILE A 250 9.61 28.25 -0.79
N ARG A 251 10.32 28.72 -1.82
CA ARG A 251 11.11 27.84 -2.71
C ARG A 251 12.25 27.13 -1.96
N GLY A 252 12.89 27.82 -1.02
CA GLY A 252 13.93 27.25 -0.17
C GLY A 252 13.43 26.04 0.59
N VAL A 253 12.27 26.16 1.24
CA VAL A 253 11.66 25.02 1.95
C VAL A 253 11.28 23.89 1.00
N ALA A 254 10.69 24.19 -0.17
CA ALA A 254 10.38 23.16 -1.17
C ALA A 254 11.64 22.39 -1.64
N VAL A 255 12.75 23.09 -1.89
CA VAL A 255 14.04 22.48 -2.24
C VAL A 255 14.57 21.61 -1.09
N MET A 256 14.37 22.03 0.17
CA MET A 256 14.74 21.21 1.32
C MET A 256 13.98 19.88 1.34
N PHE A 257 12.67 19.91 1.06
CA PHE A 257 11.85 18.69 0.96
C PHE A 257 12.34 17.78 -0.17
N ASP A 258 12.56 18.33 -1.36
CA ASP A 258 13.00 17.55 -2.53
C ASP A 258 14.37 16.88 -2.29
N ALA A 259 15.29 17.57 -1.61
CA ALA A 259 16.60 17.02 -1.25
C ALA A 259 16.48 15.85 -0.25
N VAL A 260 15.65 16.00 0.79
CA VAL A 260 15.41 14.94 1.78
C VAL A 260 14.70 13.74 1.15
N ASP A 261 13.73 13.98 0.27
CA ASP A 261 12.99 12.93 -0.43
C ASP A 261 13.90 12.13 -1.38
N ALA A 262 14.73 12.81 -2.17
CA ALA A 262 15.71 12.17 -3.05
C ALA A 262 16.69 11.28 -2.25
N GLN A 263 17.17 11.76 -1.11
CA GLN A 263 18.05 11.00 -0.24
C GLN A 263 17.34 9.80 0.41
N LEU A 264 16.08 9.94 0.81
CA LEU A 264 15.25 8.85 1.32
C LEU A 264 15.09 7.74 0.27
N LEU A 265 14.72 8.11 -0.96
CA LEU A 265 14.55 7.18 -2.06
C LEU A 265 15.86 6.46 -2.38
N ASP A 266 17.00 7.17 -2.36
CA ASP A 266 18.29 6.55 -2.60
C ASP A 266 18.68 5.57 -1.49
N ASN A 267 18.48 5.96 -0.23
CA ASN A 267 18.71 5.07 0.91
C ASN A 267 17.82 3.82 0.87
N ILE A 268 16.54 3.95 0.48
CA ILE A 268 15.66 2.80 0.26
C ILE A 268 16.20 1.87 -0.83
N ARG A 269 16.70 2.43 -1.95
CA ARG A 269 17.34 1.64 -3.02
C ARG A 269 18.60 0.93 -2.54
N GLN A 270 19.44 1.59 -1.74
CA GLN A 270 20.67 0.99 -1.20
C GLN A 270 20.37 -0.19 -0.26
N VAL A 271 19.41 -0.03 0.66
CA VAL A 271 18.95 -1.10 1.56
C VAL A 271 18.42 -2.29 0.76
N ASN A 272 17.71 -2.05 -0.35
CA ASN A 272 17.23 -3.12 -1.24
C ASN A 272 18.36 -3.89 -1.93
N GLY A 273 19.48 -3.21 -2.23
CA GLY A 273 20.65 -3.82 -2.86
C GLY A 273 21.57 -4.59 -1.90
N ARG A 274 21.23 -4.71 -0.61
CA ARG A 274 22.11 -5.20 0.47
C ARG A 274 23.46 -4.47 0.55
N ARG A 275 23.53 -3.24 0.04
CA ARG A 275 24.68 -2.37 0.17
C ARG A 275 24.50 -1.58 1.46
N GLY A 276 25.56 -1.44 2.26
CA GLY A 276 25.51 -0.65 3.49
C GLY A 276 25.07 0.79 3.18
N LEU A 277 24.24 1.36 4.06
CA LEU A 277 23.77 2.74 3.95
C LEU A 277 24.97 3.70 3.88
N LYS A 278 25.08 4.45 2.78
CA LYS A 278 26.01 5.57 2.67
C LYS A 278 25.26 6.86 2.95
N PHE A 279 25.31 7.29 4.20
CA PHE A 279 24.95 8.65 4.56
C PHE A 279 26.04 9.56 4.00
N GLN A 280 25.81 10.13 2.82
CA GLN A 280 26.69 11.19 2.33
C GLN A 280 26.62 12.34 3.34
N VAL A 281 27.80 12.72 3.83
CA VAL A 281 28.02 13.80 4.77
C VAL A 281 27.52 15.11 4.18
N ALA A 282 26.97 15.94 5.07
CA ALA A 282 26.61 17.35 4.91
C ALA A 282 25.29 17.65 4.20
N ILE A 283 24.24 17.74 5.02
CA ILE A 283 23.29 18.84 4.90
C ILE A 283 23.68 19.90 5.95
N ASP A 284 24.88 20.45 5.79
CA ASP A 284 25.28 21.73 6.40
C ASP A 284 24.96 22.91 5.46
N GLY A 285 24.52 22.61 4.22
CA GLY A 285 24.18 23.58 3.19
C GLY A 285 22.68 23.82 2.97
N LEU A 286 21.78 23.16 3.72
CA LEU A 286 20.36 23.52 3.67
C LEU A 286 20.15 24.70 4.61
N MET A 287 19.42 25.70 4.11
CA MET A 287 19.09 26.94 4.83
C MET A 287 18.56 26.60 6.23
N ASP A 288 19.33 26.94 7.27
CA ASP A 288 18.91 26.77 8.65
C ASP A 288 17.78 27.76 8.94
N PRO A 289 16.53 27.31 9.16
CA PRO A 289 15.42 28.20 9.45
C PRO A 289 15.68 29.07 10.68
N ARG A 290 16.46 28.57 11.65
CA ARG A 290 16.81 29.32 12.86
C ARG A 290 17.72 30.49 12.56
N LYS A 291 18.73 30.27 11.71
CA LYS A 291 19.62 31.36 11.28
C LYS A 291 18.85 32.47 10.56
N ALA A 292 17.88 32.11 9.71
CA ALA A 292 17.03 33.09 9.05
C ALA A 292 16.17 33.91 10.05
N MET A 293 15.73 33.30 11.16
CA MET A 293 15.07 34.03 12.26
C MET A 293 16.00 34.99 12.97
N ASP A 294 17.19 34.51 13.32
CA ASP A 294 18.18 35.30 14.04
C ASP A 294 18.64 36.51 13.21
N ASP A 295 18.82 36.32 11.90
CA ASP A 295 19.13 37.38 10.94
C ASP A 295 18.01 38.44 10.95
N ARG A 296 16.75 38.02 10.80
CA ARG A 296 15.58 38.90 10.86
C ARG A 296 15.46 39.65 12.19
N GLN A 297 15.67 38.97 13.32
CA GLN A 297 15.55 39.58 14.64
C GLN A 297 16.64 40.64 14.88
N ARG A 298 17.84 40.42 14.34
CA ARG A 298 18.92 41.41 14.33
C ARG A 298 18.57 42.63 13.48
N ASP A 299 18.01 42.42 12.29
CA ASP A 299 17.63 43.51 11.38
C ASP A 299 16.51 44.38 12.00
N LEU A 300 15.49 43.75 12.59
CA LEU A 300 14.43 44.47 13.31
C LEU A 300 14.98 45.27 14.51
N GLY A 301 15.91 44.67 15.27
CA GLY A 301 16.57 45.37 16.37
C GLY A 301 17.35 46.60 15.91
N SER A 302 18.08 46.49 14.78
CA SER A 302 18.84 47.59 14.20
C SER A 302 17.95 48.72 13.65
N ALA A 303 16.78 48.40 13.07
CA ALA A 303 15.83 49.38 12.58
C ALA A 303 15.15 50.14 13.73
N SER A 304 14.87 49.46 14.85
CA SER A 304 14.23 50.08 16.03
C SER A 304 15.16 50.96 16.88
N GLY A 305 16.47 50.83 16.74
CA GLY A 305 17.47 51.63 17.47
C GLY A 305 17.99 52.85 16.70
N ALA A 306 17.47 53.12 15.50
CA ALA A 306 17.86 54.23 14.63
C ALA A 306 16.85 55.40 14.64
N GLU A 307 15.81 55.34 15.48
CA GLU A 307 14.84 56.41 15.77
C GLU A 307 15.12 57.05 17.14
#